data_AF-A0A7R9Z9V0-F1
#
_entry.id   AF-A0A7R9Z9V0-F1
#
_cell.length_a   1.000
_cell.length_b   1.000
_cell.length_c   1.000
_cell.angle_alpha   90.00
_cell.angle_beta   90.00
_cell.angle_gamma   90.00
#
_symmetry.space_group_name_H-M   'P 1'
#
loop_
_entity.id
_entity.type
_entity.pdbx_description
1 polymer ?
#
loop_
_entity_poly.entity_id
_entity_poly.type
_entity_poly.pdbx_seq_one_letter_code
_entity_poly.pdbx_strand_id
1 'polypeptide(L)'
;PGSVKSISILGERNSGTTWLYEHLGLCFNHTVPIRRRLSRYKHWFQHNTTRPDRQFADSLVINEFRNVYDWTEAMHQVPHHAPNHIDLDWKEFVTRTWTMKRFGKDLNMTEDEKVGPVCQEDFHYRDIITCNQRPYPDGYWNEKHKHRYSEHQPFYEMRNDGSGKPYDNILELRAAKIYNMLSVVEFPWVVDMWVMRYETLLAE
;
A
#
# COMPACT_ATOMS: atom_id res chain seq x y z
N PRO A 1 14.80 -2.20 -27.00
CA PRO A 1 13.89 -1.46 -26.09
C PRO A 1 12.43 -1.82 -26.39
N GLY A 2 11.72 -2.43 -25.44
CA GLY A 2 10.29 -2.73 -25.59
C GLY A 2 9.44 -1.46 -25.54
N SER A 3 8.27 -1.46 -26.19
CA SER A 3 7.34 -0.34 -26.13
C SER A 3 6.58 -0.33 -24.80
N VAL A 4 6.55 0.83 -24.13
CA VAL A 4 5.78 1.02 -22.89
C VAL A 4 4.28 0.95 -23.22
N LYS A 5 3.58 0.00 -22.58
CA LYS A 5 2.12 -0.21 -22.78
C LYS A 5 1.25 0.43 -21.71
N SER A 6 1.81 0.71 -20.54
CA SER A 6 1.11 1.44 -19.48
C SER A 6 2.09 2.12 -18.53
N ILE A 7 1.58 3.09 -17.77
CA ILE A 7 2.34 3.74 -16.70
C ILE A 7 1.68 3.38 -15.37
N SER A 8 2.42 2.68 -14.51
CA SER A 8 1.96 2.28 -13.19
C SER A 8 2.58 3.16 -12.12
N ILE A 9 1.75 3.80 -11.31
CA ILE A 9 2.20 4.67 -10.22
C ILE A 9 2.22 3.87 -8.93
N LEU A 10 3.33 3.91 -8.22
CA LEU A 10 3.48 3.38 -6.87
C LEU A 10 3.97 4.48 -5.93
N GLY A 11 3.69 4.30 -4.66
CA GLY A 11 4.14 5.19 -3.61
C GLY A 11 3.38 4.91 -2.33
N GLU A 12 3.97 5.27 -1.20
CA GLU A 12 3.39 5.00 0.11
C GLU A 12 2.04 5.71 0.28
N ARG A 13 1.23 5.34 1.27
CA ARG A 13 0.09 6.20 1.67
C ARG A 13 0.58 7.63 1.92
N ASN A 14 -0.22 8.64 1.62
CA ASN A 14 0.11 10.06 1.88
C ASN A 14 1.37 10.61 1.17
N SER A 15 1.80 9.98 0.07
CA SER A 15 2.98 10.38 -0.73
C SER A 15 2.72 11.38 -1.86
N GLY A 16 1.47 11.62 -2.25
CA GLY A 16 1.13 12.47 -3.41
C GLY A 16 0.57 11.71 -4.62
N THR A 17 0.63 10.38 -4.62
CA THR A 17 0.28 9.54 -5.80
C THR A 17 -1.13 9.68 -6.35
N THR A 18 -2.06 10.31 -5.63
CA THR A 18 -3.39 10.63 -6.18
C THR A 18 -3.30 11.82 -7.12
N TRP A 19 -2.60 12.88 -6.71
CA TRP A 19 -2.34 14.04 -7.57
C TRP A 19 -1.55 13.63 -8.82
N LEU A 20 -0.48 12.83 -8.66
CA LEU A 20 0.32 12.37 -9.80
C LEU A 20 -0.52 11.54 -10.79
N TYR A 21 -1.39 10.66 -10.27
CA TYR A 21 -2.31 9.87 -11.09
C TYR A 21 -3.27 10.74 -11.89
N GLU A 22 -3.87 11.75 -11.25
CA GLU A 22 -4.81 12.67 -11.91
C GLU A 22 -4.08 13.51 -12.96
N HIS A 23 -2.92 14.06 -12.61
CA HIS A 23 -2.14 14.91 -13.51
C HIS A 23 -1.66 14.15 -14.76
N LEU A 24 -1.02 12.98 -14.59
CA LEU A 24 -0.62 12.14 -15.73
C LEU A 24 -1.83 11.63 -16.51
N GLY A 25 -2.95 11.39 -15.81
CA GLY A 25 -4.21 10.98 -16.40
C GLY A 25 -4.73 12.00 -17.42
N LEU A 26 -4.66 13.28 -17.10
CA LEU A 26 -5.04 14.37 -18.00
C LEU A 26 -4.10 14.46 -19.23
N CYS A 27 -2.81 14.23 -19.03
CA CYS A 27 -1.82 14.38 -20.10
C CYS A 27 -1.75 13.20 -21.07
N PHE A 28 -1.84 11.96 -20.58
CA PHE A 28 -1.39 10.78 -21.35
C PHE A 28 -2.42 9.66 -21.49
N ASN A 29 -3.50 9.65 -20.70
CA ASN A 29 -4.39 8.48 -20.61
C ASN A 29 -5.16 8.15 -21.90
N HIS A 30 -5.18 9.08 -22.86
CA HIS A 30 -5.74 8.86 -24.20
C HIS A 30 -4.84 8.02 -25.11
N THR A 31 -3.56 7.86 -24.78
CA THR A 31 -2.58 7.08 -25.56
C THR A 31 -1.95 5.96 -24.74
N VAL A 32 -1.55 6.24 -23.51
CA VAL A 32 -0.92 5.28 -22.60
C VAL A 32 -1.71 5.23 -21.30
N PRO A 33 -2.34 4.09 -20.97
CA PRO A 33 -3.14 3.96 -19.75
C PRO A 33 -2.31 4.26 -18.50
N ILE A 34 -2.85 5.14 -17.64
CA ILE A 34 -2.28 5.42 -16.31
C ILE A 34 -2.96 4.54 -15.27
N ARG A 35 -2.18 3.87 -14.42
CA ARG A 35 -2.66 2.88 -13.45
C ARG A 35 -2.26 3.25 -12.03
N ARG A 36 -3.15 2.97 -11.06
CA ARG A 36 -2.90 3.07 -9.60
C ARG A 36 -2.46 1.73 -9.00
N ARG A 37 -1.87 0.85 -9.80
CA ARG A 37 -1.50 -0.50 -9.39
C ARG A 37 -0.46 -1.06 -10.35
N LEU A 38 0.36 -1.99 -9.84
CA LEU A 38 1.21 -2.87 -10.63
C LEU A 38 0.83 -4.34 -10.37
N SER A 39 1.34 -4.95 -9.31
CA SER A 39 0.94 -6.29 -8.84
C SER A 39 -0.17 -6.22 -7.79
N ARG A 40 -0.16 -5.14 -6.99
CA ARG A 40 -1.21 -4.77 -6.02
C ARG A 40 -1.51 -3.27 -6.14
N TYR A 41 -2.52 -2.78 -5.43
CA TYR A 41 -2.77 -1.35 -5.33
C TYR A 41 -1.52 -0.58 -4.90
N LYS A 42 -1.36 0.65 -5.41
CA LYS A 42 -0.14 1.46 -5.39
C LYS A 42 0.56 1.64 -4.05
N HIS A 43 -0.18 1.52 -2.94
CA HIS A 43 0.37 1.71 -1.59
C HIS A 43 0.92 0.43 -0.96
N TRP A 44 0.59 -0.74 -1.50
CA TRP A 44 0.87 -2.04 -0.89
C TRP A 44 2.19 -2.62 -1.37
N PHE A 45 2.75 -3.57 -0.63
CA PHE A 45 3.94 -4.30 -1.03
C PHE A 45 3.66 -4.99 -2.35
N GLN A 46 4.53 -4.80 -3.33
CA GLN A 46 4.45 -5.43 -4.63
C GLN A 46 5.07 -6.83 -4.58
N HIS A 47 4.60 -7.71 -5.46
CA HIS A 47 5.10 -9.08 -5.60
C HIS A 47 5.32 -9.42 -7.07
N ASN A 48 6.33 -10.25 -7.32
CA ASN A 48 6.67 -10.72 -8.66
C ASN A 48 5.74 -11.90 -9.00
N THR A 49 4.71 -11.68 -9.82
CA THR A 49 3.78 -12.73 -10.28
C THR A 49 4.23 -13.38 -11.58
N THR A 50 4.43 -14.70 -11.64
CA THR A 50 4.89 -15.37 -12.88
C THR A 50 4.00 -15.17 -14.11
N ARG A 51 2.76 -14.69 -13.93
CA ARG A 51 1.85 -14.26 -14.99
C ARG A 51 1.29 -12.89 -14.62
N PRO A 52 1.94 -11.78 -14.99
CA PRO A 52 1.32 -10.47 -14.83
C PRO A 52 0.01 -10.47 -15.62
N ASP A 53 -1.04 -9.88 -15.04
CA ASP A 53 -2.22 -9.59 -15.84
C ASP A 53 -1.76 -8.83 -17.08
N ARG A 54 -2.31 -9.19 -18.25
CA ARG A 54 -1.92 -8.57 -19.53
C ARG A 54 -1.97 -7.04 -19.50
N GLN A 55 -2.78 -6.48 -18.61
CA GLN A 55 -2.93 -5.04 -18.39
C GLN A 55 -1.72 -4.35 -17.75
N PHE A 56 -0.76 -5.10 -17.18
CA PHE A 56 0.47 -4.58 -16.55
C PHE A 56 1.74 -5.05 -17.27
N ALA A 57 1.59 -5.82 -18.36
CA ALA A 57 2.72 -6.20 -19.19
C ALA A 57 3.35 -4.96 -19.84
N ASP A 58 4.67 -4.92 -19.88
CA ASP A 58 5.46 -3.83 -20.45
C ASP A 58 5.17 -2.44 -19.82
N SER A 59 5.15 -2.38 -18.48
CA SER A 59 4.84 -1.14 -17.74
C SER A 59 6.07 -0.28 -17.49
N LEU A 60 5.96 1.03 -17.69
CA LEU A 60 6.83 2.00 -17.01
C LEU A 60 6.30 2.19 -15.59
N VAL A 61 7.15 2.06 -14.57
CA VAL A 61 6.77 2.31 -13.18
C VAL A 61 7.26 3.69 -12.75
N ILE A 62 6.40 4.49 -12.14
CA ILE A 62 6.78 5.74 -11.48
C ILE A 62 6.59 5.56 -9.98
N ASN A 63 7.69 5.53 -9.25
CA ASN A 63 7.73 5.49 -7.80
C ASN A 63 7.82 6.92 -7.25
N GLU A 64 6.82 7.34 -6.50
CA GLU A 64 6.78 8.65 -5.85
C GLU A 64 7.01 8.52 -4.35
N PHE A 65 8.01 9.26 -3.85
CA PHE A 65 8.33 9.34 -2.43
C PHE A 65 8.25 10.78 -1.94
N ARG A 66 7.74 10.94 -0.72
CA ARG A 66 7.64 12.23 -0.02
C ARG A 66 8.71 12.32 1.06
N ASN A 67 9.20 13.53 1.35
CA ASN A 67 10.15 13.77 2.45
C ASN A 67 9.71 13.08 3.75
N VAL A 68 10.69 12.59 4.52
CA VAL A 68 10.41 11.71 5.66
C VAL A 68 9.57 12.38 6.74
N TYR A 69 9.86 13.64 7.02
CA TYR A 69 9.16 14.41 8.03
C TYR A 69 7.71 14.70 7.60
N ASP A 70 7.51 15.23 6.40
CA ASP A 70 6.18 15.61 5.90
C ASP A 70 5.26 14.40 5.72
N TRP A 71 5.81 13.29 5.27
CA TRP A 71 5.06 12.05 5.14
C TRP A 71 4.68 11.47 6.51
N THR A 72 5.58 11.51 7.49
CA THR A 72 5.29 10.97 8.83
C THR A 72 4.19 11.79 9.49
N GLU A 73 4.26 13.12 9.35
CA GLU A 73 3.21 14.04 9.80
C GLU A 73 1.88 13.78 9.08
N ALA A 74 1.90 13.63 7.75
CA ALA A 74 0.69 13.31 7.00
C ALA A 74 0.08 11.94 7.38
N MET A 75 0.93 10.94 7.65
CA MET A 75 0.51 9.64 8.16
C MET A 75 -0.06 9.71 9.57
N HIS A 76 0.48 10.57 10.45
CA HIS A 76 -0.05 10.79 11.79
C HIS A 76 -1.42 11.46 11.76
N GLN A 77 -1.60 12.48 10.91
CA GLN A 77 -2.86 13.18 10.75
C GLN A 77 -3.94 12.30 10.09
N VAL A 78 -3.55 11.48 9.10
CA VAL A 78 -4.46 10.69 8.27
C VAL A 78 -3.93 9.25 8.08
N PRO A 79 -3.99 8.39 9.12
CA PRO A 79 -3.48 7.02 9.08
C PRO A 79 -4.46 6.08 8.37
N HIS A 80 -4.57 6.24 7.05
CA HIS A 80 -5.48 5.45 6.22
C HIS A 80 -5.29 3.94 6.43
N HIS A 81 -6.40 3.23 6.66
CA HIS A 81 -6.43 1.78 6.90
C HIS A 81 -5.68 1.33 8.16
N ALA A 82 -5.35 2.24 9.08
CA ALA A 82 -4.60 1.92 10.29
C ALA A 82 -5.35 2.37 11.56
N PRO A 83 -6.48 1.72 11.92
CA PRO A 83 -7.32 2.10 13.06
C PRO A 83 -6.57 2.16 14.41
N ASN A 84 -5.70 1.20 14.70
CA ASN A 84 -4.86 1.18 15.90
C ASN A 84 -3.77 2.28 15.94
N HIS A 85 -3.70 3.15 14.94
CA HIS A 85 -2.79 4.30 14.86
C HIS A 85 -3.54 5.64 14.72
N ILE A 86 -4.87 5.65 14.90
CA ILE A 86 -5.69 6.88 14.94
C ILE A 86 -5.60 7.53 16.32
N ASP A 87 -5.60 8.87 16.35
CA ASP A 87 -5.67 9.73 17.56
C ASP A 87 -4.57 9.49 18.60
N LEU A 88 -3.43 8.94 18.18
CA LEU A 88 -2.26 8.80 19.04
C LEU A 88 -1.52 10.14 19.15
N ASP A 89 -0.84 10.38 20.27
CA ASP A 89 0.15 11.45 20.30
C ASP A 89 1.30 11.14 19.34
N TRP A 90 2.06 12.16 18.95
CA TRP A 90 3.14 12.00 17.97
C TRP A 90 4.16 10.93 18.37
N LYS A 91 4.61 10.93 19.62
CA LYS A 91 5.64 10.01 20.09
C LYS A 91 5.11 8.57 20.09
N GLU A 92 3.90 8.38 20.56
CA GLU A 92 3.24 7.09 20.55
C GLU A 92 3.01 6.61 19.12
N PHE A 93 2.56 7.47 18.21
CA PHE A 93 2.37 7.13 16.80
C PHE A 93 3.64 6.61 16.13
N VAL A 94 4.77 7.31 16.29
CA VAL A 94 6.03 6.93 15.63
C VAL A 94 6.75 5.77 16.30
N THR A 95 6.43 5.43 17.55
CA THR A 95 7.08 4.32 18.28
C THR A 95 6.21 3.08 18.40
N ARG A 96 4.90 3.18 18.13
CA ARG A 96 3.98 2.06 18.19
C ARG A 96 4.28 1.06 17.08
N THR A 97 4.31 -0.21 17.46
CA THR A 97 4.40 -1.35 16.54
C THR A 97 3.30 -1.31 15.51
N TRP A 98 3.65 -1.46 14.22
CA TRP A 98 2.70 -1.39 13.11
C TRP A 98 1.85 -2.65 13.02
N THR A 99 0.83 -2.71 13.88
CA THR A 99 -0.07 -3.88 13.95
C THR A 99 -1.40 -3.54 14.60
N MET A 100 -2.31 -4.50 14.53
CA MET A 100 -3.50 -4.58 15.35
C MET A 100 -3.83 -6.05 15.63
N LYS A 101 -4.72 -6.31 16.59
CA LYS A 101 -5.23 -7.66 16.80
C LYS A 101 -6.06 -8.08 15.58
N ARG A 102 -6.04 -9.37 15.21
CA ARG A 102 -7.02 -9.95 14.29
C ARG A 102 -8.39 -10.04 14.97
N PHE A 103 -9.45 -9.99 14.18
CA PHE A 103 -10.82 -10.03 14.68
C PHE A 103 -11.80 -10.49 13.60
N GLY A 104 -13.00 -10.85 14.03
CA GLY A 104 -14.07 -11.30 13.13
C GLY A 104 -13.68 -12.56 12.36
N LYS A 105 -13.97 -12.57 11.06
CA LYS A 105 -13.74 -13.73 10.18
C LYS A 105 -12.28 -14.17 10.11
N ASP A 106 -11.33 -13.27 10.31
CA ASP A 106 -9.90 -13.60 10.33
C ASP A 106 -9.53 -14.63 11.40
N LEU A 107 -10.20 -14.62 12.56
CA LEU A 107 -9.92 -15.56 13.66
C LEU A 107 -10.51 -16.94 13.39
N ASN A 108 -11.53 -17.02 12.53
CA ASN A 108 -12.27 -18.25 12.25
C ASN A 108 -11.78 -18.97 10.99
N MET A 109 -10.76 -18.43 10.31
CA MET A 109 -10.15 -19.11 9.16
C MET A 109 -9.44 -20.39 9.61
N THR A 110 -9.78 -21.50 8.97
CA THR A 110 -9.10 -22.79 9.09
C THR A 110 -7.70 -22.74 8.50
N GLU A 111 -6.85 -23.72 8.82
CA GLU A 111 -5.50 -23.76 8.24
C GLU A 111 -5.51 -23.93 6.72
N ASP A 112 -6.45 -24.72 6.18
CA ASP A 112 -6.62 -24.89 4.74
C ASP A 112 -7.04 -23.58 4.05
N GLU A 113 -7.89 -22.78 4.69
CA GLU A 113 -8.28 -21.45 4.19
C GLU A 113 -7.13 -20.44 4.24
N LYS A 114 -6.08 -20.67 5.04
CA LYS A 114 -4.90 -19.78 5.11
C LYS A 114 -3.86 -20.07 4.04
N VAL A 115 -4.03 -21.12 3.24
CA VAL A 115 -3.08 -21.53 2.22
C VAL A 115 -3.16 -20.62 0.99
N GLY A 116 -2.03 -20.00 0.63
CA GLY A 116 -1.91 -19.15 -0.55
C GLY A 116 -2.33 -17.68 -0.34
N PRO A 117 -2.44 -16.90 -1.43
CA PRO A 117 -2.73 -15.46 -1.40
C PRO A 117 -4.25 -15.20 -1.26
N VAL A 118 -4.83 -15.61 -0.14
CA VAL A 118 -6.29 -15.61 0.10
C VAL A 118 -6.84 -14.29 0.64
N CYS A 119 -5.97 -13.39 1.09
CA CYS A 119 -6.38 -12.15 1.74
C CYS A 119 -6.56 -11.01 0.72
N GLN A 120 -7.09 -9.89 1.22
CA GLN A 120 -7.18 -8.66 0.45
C GLN A 120 -5.88 -8.36 -0.30
N GLU A 121 -6.02 -7.99 -1.58
CA GLU A 121 -4.89 -7.67 -2.47
C GLU A 121 -3.89 -8.83 -2.62
N ASP A 122 -4.35 -10.08 -2.63
CA ASP A 122 -3.50 -11.26 -2.87
C ASP A 122 -2.35 -11.42 -1.86
N PHE A 123 -2.54 -10.95 -0.61
CA PHE A 123 -1.61 -11.23 0.48
C PHE A 123 -1.85 -12.63 1.05
N HIS A 124 -0.80 -13.27 1.55
CA HIS A 124 -0.97 -14.45 2.39
C HIS A 124 -1.49 -14.03 3.76
N TYR A 125 -2.19 -14.94 4.44
CA TYR A 125 -2.70 -14.70 5.78
C TYR A 125 -1.63 -14.15 6.73
N ARG A 126 -0.42 -14.71 6.71
CA ARG A 126 0.68 -14.29 7.59
C ARG A 126 1.24 -12.90 7.27
N ASP A 127 1.06 -12.41 6.04
CA ASP A 127 1.71 -11.18 5.55
C ASP A 127 0.88 -9.92 5.82
N ILE A 128 -0.36 -10.08 6.31
CA ILE A 128 -1.30 -8.98 6.50
C ILE A 128 -2.27 -9.17 7.67
N ILE A 129 -2.61 -8.06 8.34
CA ILE A 129 -3.73 -7.95 9.27
C ILE A 129 -4.59 -6.73 8.87
N THR A 130 -5.88 -6.84 8.60
CA THR A 130 -6.70 -8.04 8.54
C THR A 130 -6.59 -8.73 7.18
N CYS A 131 -7.02 -9.98 7.08
CA CYS A 131 -7.15 -10.71 5.83
C CYS A 131 -8.39 -10.21 5.06
N ASN A 132 -9.48 -9.94 5.77
CA ASN A 132 -10.72 -9.45 5.21
C ASN A 132 -10.78 -7.91 5.13
N GLN A 133 -11.42 -7.38 4.08
CA GLN A 133 -11.64 -5.94 3.91
C GLN A 133 -12.69 -5.36 4.87
N ARG A 134 -13.67 -6.13 5.35
CA ARG A 134 -14.66 -5.68 6.34
C ARG A 134 -14.71 -6.67 7.51
N PRO A 135 -13.70 -6.61 8.40
CA PRO A 135 -13.55 -7.58 9.47
C PRO A 135 -14.46 -7.33 10.70
N TYR A 136 -15.05 -6.13 10.81
CA TYR A 136 -15.87 -5.76 11.96
C TYR A 136 -17.25 -6.43 11.91
N PRO A 137 -17.81 -6.88 13.05
CA PRO A 137 -19.17 -7.38 13.12
C PRO A 137 -20.21 -6.34 12.67
N ASP A 138 -21.36 -6.82 12.21
CA ASP A 138 -22.48 -5.96 11.87
C ASP A 138 -22.90 -5.10 13.08
N GLY A 139 -23.16 -3.81 12.84
CA GLY A 139 -23.51 -2.84 13.88
C GLY A 139 -22.34 -2.24 14.65
N TYR A 140 -21.09 -2.67 14.41
CA TYR A 140 -19.90 -2.03 15.01
C TYR A 140 -19.84 -0.54 14.67
N TRP A 141 -20.13 -0.21 13.40
CA TRP A 141 -20.21 1.15 12.91
C TRP A 141 -21.64 1.67 13.04
N ASN A 142 -21.83 2.76 13.78
CA ASN A 142 -23.13 3.36 14.06
C ASN A 142 -23.01 4.89 14.18
N GLU A 143 -24.11 5.59 14.47
CA GLU A 143 -24.12 7.05 14.56
C GLU A 143 -23.08 7.64 15.54
N LYS A 144 -22.68 6.87 16.56
CA LYS A 144 -21.67 7.26 17.56
C LYS A 144 -20.24 6.99 17.10
N HIS A 145 -20.03 6.03 16.20
CA HIS A 145 -18.71 5.68 15.65
C HIS A 145 -18.72 5.86 14.13
N LYS A 146 -18.44 7.09 13.70
CA LYS A 146 -18.33 7.42 12.27
C LYS A 146 -17.01 6.93 11.70
N HIS A 147 -17.09 6.34 10.52
CA HIS A 147 -15.92 5.90 9.75
C HIS A 147 -14.93 7.04 9.49
N ARG A 148 -13.69 6.88 9.97
CA ARG A 148 -12.55 7.76 9.68
C ARG A 148 -11.47 7.01 8.93
N TYR A 149 -10.90 7.64 7.90
CA TYR A 149 -9.69 7.17 7.22
C TYR A 149 -9.70 5.69 6.81
N SER A 150 -10.85 5.19 6.34
CA SER A 150 -11.01 3.78 5.95
C SER A 150 -10.75 2.76 7.07
N GLU A 151 -10.98 3.13 8.33
CA GLU A 151 -10.81 2.25 9.51
C GLU A 151 -11.62 0.94 9.45
N HIS A 152 -12.72 0.93 8.69
CA HIS A 152 -13.54 -0.23 8.43
C HIS A 152 -12.86 -1.28 7.53
N GLN A 153 -11.73 -0.93 6.90
CA GLN A 153 -10.88 -1.80 6.09
C GLN A 153 -9.41 -1.72 6.55
N PRO A 154 -9.07 -2.31 7.70
CA PRO A 154 -7.70 -2.26 8.21
C PRO A 154 -6.71 -2.98 7.30
N PHE A 155 -5.51 -2.43 7.16
CA PHE A 155 -4.46 -2.92 6.26
C PHE A 155 -3.06 -2.70 6.86
N TYR A 156 -2.68 -3.61 7.75
CA TYR A 156 -1.38 -3.72 8.40
C TYR A 156 -0.55 -4.80 7.72
N GLU A 157 0.41 -4.38 6.91
CA GLU A 157 1.36 -5.30 6.29
C GLU A 157 2.45 -5.71 7.28
N MET A 158 2.74 -6.99 7.32
CA MET A 158 3.78 -7.58 8.15
C MET A 158 5.14 -7.47 7.44
N ARG A 159 6.21 -7.85 8.16
CA ARG A 159 7.57 -7.88 7.62
C ARG A 159 7.62 -8.72 6.35
N ASN A 160 8.20 -8.14 5.29
CA ASN A 160 8.33 -8.80 3.99
C ASN A 160 9.53 -9.76 3.94
N ASP A 161 9.70 -10.54 5.02
CA ASP A 161 10.76 -11.54 5.24
C ASP A 161 10.18 -12.94 5.47
N GLY A 162 8.86 -13.10 5.32
CA GLY A 162 8.13 -14.36 5.53
C GLY A 162 7.88 -14.73 7.00
N SER A 163 8.34 -13.91 7.95
CA SER A 163 8.20 -14.17 9.40
C SER A 163 6.78 -13.98 9.91
N GLY A 164 5.96 -13.18 9.21
CA GLY A 164 4.62 -12.78 9.66
C GLY A 164 4.63 -11.88 10.91
N LYS A 165 5.79 -11.33 11.28
CA LYS A 165 5.93 -10.40 12.41
C LYS A 165 5.62 -8.97 11.95
N PRO A 166 5.09 -8.10 12.83
CA PRO A 166 4.92 -6.70 12.50
C PRO A 166 6.26 -5.95 12.47
N TYR A 167 6.27 -4.77 11.86
CA TYR A 167 7.38 -3.82 12.00
C TYR A 167 7.34 -3.15 13.37
N ASP A 168 8.50 -2.85 13.95
CA ASP A 168 8.56 -2.34 15.32
C ASP A 168 8.02 -0.90 15.40
N ASN A 169 8.01 -0.19 14.27
CA ASN A 169 7.41 1.12 14.10
C ASN A 169 7.10 1.45 12.63
N ILE A 170 6.43 2.58 12.40
CA ILE A 170 6.04 3.06 11.07
C ILE A 170 7.23 3.43 10.17
N LEU A 171 8.36 3.87 10.73
CA LEU A 171 9.55 4.23 9.94
C LEU A 171 10.26 2.99 9.39
N GLU A 172 10.26 1.89 10.13
CA GLU A 172 10.75 0.60 9.65
C GLU A 172 9.87 0.02 8.54
N LEU A 173 8.53 0.05 8.72
CA LEU A 173 7.59 -0.32 7.65
C LEU A 173 7.90 0.50 6.41
N ARG A 174 8.09 1.81 6.59
CA ARG A 174 8.37 2.74 5.51
C ARG A 174 9.65 2.39 4.76
N ALA A 175 10.75 2.16 5.48
CA ALA A 175 12.01 1.77 4.86
C ALA A 175 11.82 0.50 4.01
N ALA A 176 11.15 -0.52 4.55
CA ALA A 176 10.86 -1.74 3.82
C ALA A 176 9.97 -1.52 2.59
N LYS A 177 9.00 -0.59 2.67
CA LYS A 177 8.14 -0.20 1.54
C LYS A 177 8.94 0.37 0.38
N ILE A 178 9.84 1.31 0.69
CA ILE A 178 10.72 1.92 -0.31
C ILE A 178 11.57 0.85 -0.98
N TYR A 179 12.22 -0.03 -0.20
CA TYR A 179 13.03 -1.12 -0.77
C TYR A 179 12.21 -2.04 -1.68
N ASN A 180 11.01 -2.44 -1.26
CA ASN A 180 10.15 -3.28 -2.08
C ASN A 180 9.68 -2.57 -3.36
N MET A 181 9.29 -1.29 -3.28
CA MET A 181 8.88 -0.52 -4.46
C MET A 181 10.03 -0.29 -5.44
N LEU A 182 11.26 -0.10 -4.96
CA LEU A 182 12.45 0.01 -5.81
C LEU A 182 12.84 -1.33 -6.45
N SER A 183 12.55 -2.46 -5.79
CA SER A 183 12.85 -3.79 -6.33
C SER A 183 11.99 -4.20 -7.54
N VAL A 184 10.90 -3.46 -7.83
CA VAL A 184 10.00 -3.80 -8.95
C VAL A 184 10.66 -3.65 -10.33
N VAL A 185 11.78 -2.92 -10.43
CA VAL A 185 12.58 -2.84 -11.66
C VAL A 185 13.08 -4.21 -12.11
N GLU A 186 13.21 -5.17 -11.18
CA GLU A 186 13.63 -6.54 -11.47
C GLU A 186 12.47 -7.43 -11.99
N PHE A 187 11.24 -6.91 -12.05
CA PHE A 187 10.11 -7.68 -12.54
C PHE A 187 10.18 -7.80 -14.07
N PRO A 188 10.08 -9.00 -14.65
CA PRO A 188 10.29 -9.20 -16.09
C PRO A 188 9.37 -8.41 -17.04
N TRP A 189 8.27 -7.86 -16.53
CA TRP A 189 7.29 -7.06 -17.28
C TRP A 189 7.33 -5.57 -16.94
N VAL A 190 8.31 -5.12 -16.15
CA VAL A 190 8.61 -3.70 -15.96
C VAL A 190 9.67 -3.32 -16.98
N VAL A 191 9.36 -2.34 -17.82
CA VAL A 191 10.24 -1.88 -18.91
C VAL A 191 11.31 -0.95 -18.38
N ASP A 192 10.90 -0.05 -17.48
CA ASP A 192 11.76 0.94 -16.84
C ASP A 192 11.09 1.42 -15.54
N MET A 193 11.85 2.06 -14.67
CA MET A 193 11.38 2.61 -13.41
C MET A 193 11.96 4.00 -13.16
N TRP A 194 11.09 4.98 -12.96
CA TRP A 194 11.47 6.33 -12.58
C TRP A 194 11.13 6.58 -11.11
N VAL A 195 12.06 7.25 -10.42
CA VAL A 195 11.91 7.61 -9.01
C VAL A 195 11.75 9.12 -8.91
N MET A 196 10.64 9.54 -8.33
CA MET A 196 10.26 10.95 -8.20
C MET A 196 10.18 11.32 -6.73
N ARG A 197 10.72 12.49 -6.41
CA ARG A 197 10.51 13.15 -5.12
C ARG A 197 9.33 14.10 -5.24
N TYR A 198 8.31 13.92 -4.40
CA TYR A 198 7.08 14.70 -4.44
C TYR A 198 7.35 16.21 -4.40
N GLU A 199 8.28 16.67 -3.56
CA GLU A 199 8.57 18.09 -3.43
C GLU A 199 9.16 18.71 -4.70
N THR A 200 9.82 17.93 -5.56
CA THR A 200 10.33 18.40 -6.86
C THR A 200 9.20 18.68 -7.84
N LEU A 201 8.03 18.05 -7.66
CA LEU A 201 6.84 18.28 -8.49
C LEU A 201 6.09 19.56 -8.10
N LEU A 202 6.41 20.14 -6.94
CA LEU A 202 5.81 21.37 -6.43
C LEU A 202 6.68 22.61 -6.68
N ALA A 203 7.94 22.42 -7.06
CA ALA A 203 8.86 23.50 -7.38
C ALA A 203 8.58 23.99 -8.81
N GLU A 204 7.86 25.10 -8.93
CA GLU A 204 7.80 25.93 -10.14
C GLU A 204 9.08 26.78 -10.26
#